data_AF-A0A8J6MGY7-F1
#
_entry.id   AF-A0A8J6MGY7-F1
#
_cell.length_a   1.000
_cell.length_b   1.000
_cell.length_c   1.000
_cell.angle_alpha   90.00
_cell.angle_beta   90.00
_cell.angle_gamma   90.00
#
_symmetry.space_group_name_H-M   'P 1'
#
loop_
_entity.id
_entity.type
_entity.pdbx_description
1 polymer ?
#
loop_
_entity_poly.entity_id
_entity_poly.type
_entity_poly.pdbx_seq_one_letter_code
_entity_poly.pdbx_strand_id
1 'polypeptide(L)'
;MSELNQKLDHFTATILAEATAETERTLADLKEKRSEAFSAAEDQILAETYHYIRTEVARVKSEAGRQVSRRMLDAKRELFLRRGQIADEVFELVRQKIVAYTGGGAYPLRLKDLFLAAVESLKEGDDIRVYLRRADMAQADALAAALPGMTFTFREGTFLLGGLVAESPSLGRRVDSTFDSALAELNGHFAELFGLSLANVQKEGQEGDEL
;
A
#
# COMPACT_ATOMS: atom_id res chain seq x y z
N MET A 1 -74.12 -23.56 -82.66
CA MET A 1 -72.88 -24.10 -82.04
C MET A 1 -71.84 -23.02 -81.70
N SER A 2 -72.14 -21.71 -81.74
CA SER A 2 -71.11 -20.67 -81.51
C SER A 2 -71.19 -19.96 -80.16
N GLU A 3 -72.39 -19.72 -79.60
CA GLU A 3 -72.49 -18.96 -78.34
C GLU A 3 -72.02 -19.73 -77.10
N LEU A 4 -72.30 -21.04 -77.03
CA LEU A 4 -71.94 -21.85 -75.86
C LEU A 4 -70.43 -22.03 -75.73
N ASN A 5 -69.72 -22.21 -76.85
CA ASN A 5 -68.26 -22.30 -76.88
C ASN A 5 -67.61 -20.96 -76.54
N GLN A 6 -68.12 -19.83 -77.04
CA GLN A 6 -67.62 -18.51 -76.63
C GLN A 6 -67.80 -18.24 -75.13
N LYS A 7 -68.92 -18.68 -74.54
CA LYS A 7 -69.14 -18.56 -73.09
C LYS A 7 -68.20 -19.46 -72.29
N LEU A 8 -67.94 -20.69 -72.75
CA LEU A 8 -66.97 -21.60 -72.15
C LEU A 8 -65.54 -21.06 -72.24
N ASP A 9 -65.12 -20.54 -73.38
CA ASP A 9 -63.79 -19.95 -73.56
C ASP A 9 -63.62 -18.71 -72.69
N HIS A 10 -64.66 -17.86 -72.60
CA HIS A 10 -64.65 -16.69 -71.73
C HIS A 10 -64.61 -17.07 -70.24
N PHE A 11 -65.34 -18.11 -69.83
CA PHE A 11 -65.31 -18.61 -68.46
C PHE A 11 -63.94 -19.20 -68.11
N THR A 12 -63.36 -19.98 -69.02
CA THR A 12 -62.02 -20.58 -68.85
C THR A 12 -60.93 -19.51 -68.80
N ALA A 13 -61.02 -18.49 -69.66
CA ALA A 13 -60.10 -17.35 -69.65
C ALA A 13 -60.23 -16.52 -68.36
N THR A 14 -61.45 -16.32 -67.85
CA THR A 14 -61.68 -15.62 -66.58
C THR A 14 -61.10 -16.40 -65.41
N ILE A 15 -61.33 -17.72 -65.35
CA ILE A 15 -60.78 -18.60 -64.30
C ILE A 15 -59.24 -18.62 -64.34
N LEU A 16 -58.65 -18.73 -65.53
CA LEU A 16 -57.20 -18.68 -65.70
C LEU A 16 -56.62 -17.32 -65.30
N ALA A 17 -57.27 -16.22 -65.70
CA ALA A 17 -56.84 -14.87 -65.34
C ALA A 17 -56.91 -14.64 -63.82
N GLU A 18 -57.97 -15.14 -63.18
CA GLU A 18 -58.14 -15.07 -61.73
C GLU A 18 -57.09 -15.92 -61.00
N ALA A 19 -56.84 -17.15 -61.48
CA ALA A 19 -55.78 -18.00 -60.95
C ALA A 19 -54.38 -17.37 -61.12
N THR A 20 -54.08 -16.77 -62.27
CA THR A 20 -52.80 -16.06 -62.47
C THR A 20 -52.66 -14.86 -61.54
N ALA A 21 -53.72 -14.06 -61.38
CA ALA A 21 -53.71 -12.90 -60.49
C ALA A 21 -53.55 -13.32 -59.02
N GLU A 22 -54.16 -14.43 -58.61
CA GLU A 22 -54.00 -14.99 -57.27
C GLU A 22 -52.59 -15.53 -57.04
N THR A 23 -52.00 -16.21 -58.02
CA THR A 23 -50.60 -16.66 -57.93
C THR A 23 -49.63 -15.48 -57.83
N GLU A 24 -49.82 -14.42 -58.63
CA GLU A 24 -48.98 -13.22 -58.58
C GLU A 24 -49.07 -12.51 -57.23
N ARG A 25 -50.28 -12.36 -56.67
CA ARG A 25 -50.48 -11.84 -55.31
C ARG A 25 -49.75 -12.69 -54.27
N THR A 26 -49.94 -14.01 -54.33
CA THR A 26 -49.29 -14.94 -53.39
C THR A 26 -47.76 -14.85 -53.48
N LEU A 27 -47.21 -14.72 -54.68
CA LEU A 27 -45.77 -14.61 -54.91
C LEU A 27 -45.21 -13.27 -54.42
N ALA A 28 -45.97 -12.18 -54.56
CA ALA A 28 -45.62 -10.87 -54.02
C ALA A 28 -45.60 -10.91 -52.48
N ASP A 29 -46.65 -11.42 -51.85
CA ASP A 29 -46.77 -11.56 -50.40
C ASP A 29 -45.64 -12.44 -49.82
N LEU A 30 -45.30 -13.54 -50.50
CA LEU A 30 -44.20 -14.42 -50.09
C LEU A 30 -42.83 -13.74 -50.22
N LYS A 31 -42.61 -12.93 -51.25
CA LYS A 31 -41.37 -12.17 -51.41
C LYS A 31 -41.22 -11.11 -50.33
N GLU A 32 -42.30 -10.39 -50.02
CA GLU A 32 -42.32 -9.39 -48.95
C GLU A 32 -42.00 -10.04 -47.59
N LYS A 33 -42.75 -11.08 -47.21
CA LYS A 33 -42.49 -11.83 -45.95
C LYS A 33 -41.08 -12.40 -45.88
N ARG A 34 -40.54 -12.90 -46.99
CA ARG A 34 -39.16 -13.40 -47.05
C ARG A 34 -38.16 -12.28 -46.84
N SER A 35 -38.37 -11.11 -47.45
CA SER A 35 -37.51 -9.94 -47.29
C SER A 35 -37.53 -9.44 -45.84
N GLU A 36 -38.72 -9.35 -45.24
CA GLU A 36 -38.88 -8.97 -43.84
C GLU A 36 -38.19 -9.95 -42.89
N ALA A 37 -38.40 -11.26 -43.09
CA ALA A 37 -37.75 -12.29 -42.28
C ALA A 37 -36.21 -12.25 -42.41
N PHE A 38 -35.70 -11.97 -43.61
CA PHE A 38 -34.26 -11.85 -43.85
C PHE A 38 -33.68 -10.62 -43.16
N SER A 39 -34.32 -9.45 -43.32
CA SER A 39 -33.92 -8.22 -42.64
C SER A 39 -33.94 -8.38 -41.12
N ALA A 40 -35.00 -9.00 -40.57
CA ALA A 40 -35.11 -9.23 -39.14
C ALA A 40 -34.00 -10.17 -38.62
N ALA A 41 -33.63 -11.19 -39.39
CA ALA A 41 -32.52 -12.08 -39.05
C ALA A 41 -31.16 -11.36 -39.11
N GLU A 42 -30.94 -10.51 -40.12
CA GLU A 42 -29.73 -9.68 -40.22
C GLU A 42 -29.61 -8.72 -39.04
N ASP A 43 -30.69 -8.01 -38.70
CA ASP A 43 -30.73 -7.07 -37.57
C ASP A 43 -30.47 -7.79 -36.24
N GLN A 44 -31.04 -8.99 -36.06
CA GLN A 44 -30.79 -9.82 -34.89
C GLN A 44 -29.32 -10.23 -34.78
N ILE A 45 -28.73 -10.75 -35.86
CA ILE A 45 -27.32 -11.16 -35.88
C ILE A 45 -26.41 -9.96 -35.60
N LEU A 46 -26.73 -8.80 -36.18
CA LEU A 46 -25.98 -7.57 -35.96
C LEU A 46 -26.03 -7.15 -34.50
N ALA A 47 -27.22 -7.13 -33.89
CA ALA A 47 -27.41 -6.79 -32.48
C ALA A 47 -26.65 -7.74 -31.54
N GLU A 48 -26.74 -9.06 -31.78
CA GLU A 48 -26.03 -10.08 -31.01
C GLU A 48 -24.50 -9.90 -31.13
N THR A 49 -24.00 -9.67 -32.35
CA THR A 49 -22.58 -9.46 -32.60
C THR A 49 -22.06 -8.19 -31.91
N TYR A 50 -22.81 -7.09 -31.99
CA TYR A 50 -22.46 -5.85 -31.29
C TYR A 50 -22.43 -6.03 -29.77
N HIS A 51 -23.42 -6.74 -29.21
CA HIS A 51 -23.46 -7.04 -27.79
C HIS A 51 -22.25 -7.89 -27.37
N TYR A 52 -21.94 -8.93 -28.14
CA TYR A 52 -20.78 -9.78 -27.91
C TYR A 52 -19.47 -8.97 -27.91
N ILE A 53 -19.24 -8.15 -28.94
CA ILE A 53 -18.04 -7.31 -29.04
C ILE A 53 -17.95 -6.36 -27.85
N ARG A 54 -19.03 -5.68 -27.49
CA ARG A 54 -19.04 -4.78 -26.33
C ARG A 54 -18.70 -5.50 -25.03
N THR A 55 -19.25 -6.69 -24.83
CA THR A 55 -19.02 -7.51 -23.64
C THR A 55 -17.57 -7.95 -23.57
N GLU A 56 -17.00 -8.45 -24.67
CA GLU A 56 -15.60 -8.87 -24.73
C GLU A 56 -14.64 -7.71 -24.56
N VAL A 57 -14.91 -6.54 -25.16
CA VAL A 57 -14.11 -5.33 -24.94
C VAL A 57 -14.13 -4.90 -23.47
N ALA A 58 -15.30 -4.91 -22.83
CA ALA A 58 -15.43 -4.61 -21.41
C ALA A 58 -14.66 -5.61 -20.53
N ARG A 59 -14.75 -6.91 -20.87
CA ARG A 59 -14.02 -7.99 -20.20
C ARG A 59 -12.51 -7.79 -20.29
N VAL A 60 -11.98 -7.55 -21.49
CA VAL A 60 -10.55 -7.33 -21.74
C VAL A 60 -10.06 -6.08 -21.00
N LYS A 61 -10.81 -4.96 -21.05
CA LYS A 61 -10.47 -3.75 -20.30
C LYS A 61 -10.43 -3.99 -18.79
N SER A 62 -11.43 -4.69 -18.25
CA SER A 62 -11.49 -5.04 -16.82
C SER A 62 -10.30 -5.92 -16.40
N GLU A 63 -9.94 -6.90 -17.22
CA GLU A 63 -8.83 -7.80 -16.95
C GLU A 63 -7.48 -7.07 -17.00
N ALA A 64 -7.26 -6.23 -18.02
CA ALA A 64 -6.09 -5.38 -18.11
C ALA A 64 -5.99 -4.44 -16.89
N GLY A 65 -7.08 -3.79 -16.52
CA GLY A 65 -7.15 -2.94 -15.33
C GLY A 65 -6.80 -3.69 -14.05
N ARG A 66 -7.31 -4.93 -13.87
CA ARG A 66 -6.95 -5.79 -12.73
C ARG A 66 -5.46 -6.15 -12.72
N GLN A 67 -4.87 -6.45 -13.87
CA GLN A 67 -3.45 -6.75 -13.97
C GLN A 67 -2.57 -5.55 -13.62
N VAL A 68 -2.92 -4.35 -14.10
CA VAL A 68 -2.22 -3.10 -13.76
C VAL A 68 -2.30 -2.83 -12.27
N SER A 69 -3.49 -2.90 -11.68
CA SER A 69 -3.69 -2.70 -10.23
C SER A 69 -2.89 -3.69 -9.40
N ARG A 70 -2.85 -4.96 -9.80
CA ARG A 70 -2.05 -5.99 -9.12
C ARG A 70 -0.56 -5.65 -9.17
N ARG A 71 -0.01 -5.34 -10.35
CA ARG A 71 1.41 -4.95 -10.49
C ARG A 71 1.75 -3.69 -9.69
N MET A 72 0.84 -2.72 -9.64
CA MET A 72 1.04 -1.52 -8.84
C MET A 72 1.11 -1.83 -7.34
N LEU A 73 0.25 -2.72 -6.85
CA LEU A 73 0.29 -3.17 -5.44
C LEU A 73 1.57 -3.95 -5.14
N ASP A 74 1.98 -4.84 -6.03
CA ASP A 74 3.21 -5.63 -5.87
C ASP A 74 4.45 -4.70 -5.83
N ALA A 75 4.54 -3.73 -6.75
CA ALA A 75 5.62 -2.75 -6.77
C ALA A 75 5.63 -1.86 -5.52
N LYS A 76 4.46 -1.42 -5.03
CA LYS A 76 4.36 -0.67 -3.77
C LYS A 76 4.87 -1.51 -2.60
N ARG A 77 4.47 -2.78 -2.53
CA ARG A 77 4.93 -3.71 -1.48
C ARG A 77 6.45 -3.88 -1.52
N GLU A 78 7.03 -4.09 -2.69
CA GLU A 78 8.48 -4.23 -2.86
C GLU A 78 9.22 -2.97 -2.38
N LEU A 79 8.73 -1.80 -2.77
CA LEU A 79 9.28 -0.51 -2.34
C LEU A 79 9.23 -0.36 -0.81
N PHE A 80 8.12 -0.73 -0.16
CA PHE A 80 8.01 -0.69 1.30
C PHE A 80 8.99 -1.65 1.99
N LEU A 81 9.12 -2.87 1.48
CA LEU A 81 10.10 -3.83 2.00
C LEU A 81 11.52 -3.28 1.88
N ARG A 82 11.87 -2.68 0.74
CA ARG A 82 13.22 -2.12 0.55
C ARG A 82 13.48 -0.93 1.48
N ARG A 83 12.49 -0.06 1.72
CA ARG A 83 12.61 1.04 2.69
C ARG A 83 12.86 0.54 4.10
N GLY A 84 12.15 -0.53 4.53
CA GLY A 84 12.39 -1.18 5.82
C GLY A 84 13.81 -1.73 5.93
N GLN A 85 14.27 -2.45 4.91
CA GLN A 85 15.64 -2.98 4.87
C GLN A 85 16.69 -1.88 4.97
N ILE A 86 16.52 -0.75 4.26
CA ILE A 86 17.45 0.38 4.35
C ILE A 86 17.50 0.94 5.77
N ALA A 87 16.35 1.05 6.45
CA ALA A 87 16.30 1.47 7.84
C ALA A 87 17.11 0.51 8.72
N ASP A 88 16.85 -0.79 8.61
CA ASP A 88 17.54 -1.82 9.38
C ASP A 88 19.06 -1.80 9.13
N GLU A 89 19.49 -1.69 7.88
CA GLU A 89 20.90 -1.58 7.47
C GLU A 89 21.56 -0.35 8.12
N VAL A 90 20.89 0.81 8.10
CA VAL A 90 21.40 2.05 8.70
C VAL A 90 21.47 1.93 10.23
N PHE A 91 20.45 1.37 10.88
CA PHE A 91 20.44 1.21 12.33
C PHE A 91 21.52 0.26 12.81
N GLU A 92 21.77 -0.81 12.06
CA GLU A 92 22.84 -1.75 12.38
C GLU A 92 24.22 -1.08 12.26
N LEU A 93 24.42 -0.23 11.24
CA LEU A 93 25.64 0.57 11.12
C LEU A 93 25.81 1.58 12.27
N VAL A 94 24.73 2.23 12.70
CA VAL A 94 24.77 3.14 13.86
C VAL A 94 25.11 2.37 15.12
N ARG A 95 24.49 1.20 15.34
CA ARG A 95 24.80 0.32 16.48
C ARG A 95 26.28 -0.05 16.52
N GLN A 96 26.84 -0.50 15.38
CA GLN A 96 28.26 -0.83 15.27
C GLN A 96 29.16 0.36 15.59
N LYS A 97 28.81 1.56 15.13
CA LYS A 97 29.56 2.78 15.47
C LYS A 97 29.50 3.11 16.96
N ILE A 98 28.36 2.94 17.62
CA ILE A 98 28.24 3.15 19.07
C ILE A 98 29.07 2.11 19.83
N VAL A 99 29.06 0.84 19.43
CA VAL A 99 29.90 -0.20 20.04
C VAL A 99 31.37 0.14 19.89
N ALA A 100 31.82 0.54 18.70
CA ALA A 100 33.20 0.97 18.46
C ALA A 100 33.57 2.20 19.31
N TYR A 101 32.67 3.18 19.41
CA TYR A 101 32.87 4.37 20.23
C TYR A 101 32.99 4.04 21.73
N THR A 102 32.10 3.20 22.26
CA THR A 102 32.12 2.81 23.68
C THR A 102 33.28 1.90 24.07
N GLY A 103 33.91 1.24 23.09
CA GLY A 103 35.21 0.58 23.29
C GLY A 103 36.42 1.53 23.22
N GLY A 104 36.22 2.79 22.83
CA GLY A 104 37.29 3.77 22.64
C GLY A 104 37.64 4.58 23.90
N GLY A 105 38.83 5.18 23.91
CA GLY A 105 39.32 5.96 25.05
C GLY A 105 38.59 7.28 25.34
N ALA A 106 37.77 7.78 24.41
CA ALA A 106 36.96 8.98 24.61
C ALA A 106 35.68 8.72 25.41
N TYR A 107 35.24 7.46 25.50
CA TYR A 107 33.96 7.11 26.11
C TYR A 107 33.88 7.38 27.63
N PRO A 108 34.90 7.09 28.45
CA PRO A 108 34.85 7.39 29.89
C PRO A 108 34.59 8.87 30.22
N LEU A 109 35.17 9.78 29.43
CA LEU A 109 34.91 11.22 29.58
C LEU A 109 33.44 11.55 29.29
N ARG A 110 32.90 11.01 28.19
CA ARG A 110 31.49 11.18 27.85
C ARG A 110 30.56 10.58 28.90
N LEU A 111 30.90 9.42 29.45
CA LEU A 111 30.12 8.78 30.51
C LEU A 111 30.09 9.63 31.77
N LYS A 112 31.21 10.29 32.12
CA LYS A 112 31.27 11.26 33.21
C LYS A 112 30.37 12.47 32.94
N ASP A 113 30.37 13.02 31.73
CA ASP A 113 29.48 14.14 31.39
C ASP A 113 28.00 13.76 31.51
N LEU A 114 27.63 12.56 31.03
CA LEU A 114 26.27 12.04 31.17
C LEU A 114 25.88 11.86 32.64
N PHE A 115 26.83 11.41 33.48
CA PHE A 115 26.60 11.22 34.91
C PHE A 115 26.35 12.55 35.62
N LEU A 116 27.17 13.56 35.36
CA LEU A 116 27.00 14.90 35.94
C LEU A 116 25.66 15.52 35.55
N ALA A 117 25.27 15.40 34.28
CA ALA A 117 23.98 15.90 33.80
C ALA A 117 22.79 15.14 34.43
N ALA A 118 22.89 13.81 34.55
CA ALA A 118 21.83 13.01 35.15
C ALA A 118 21.65 13.33 36.64
N VAL A 119 22.75 13.42 37.39
CA VAL A 119 22.71 13.83 38.81
C VAL A 119 22.20 15.25 38.95
N GLU A 120 22.55 16.17 38.04
CA GLU A 120 22.03 17.53 38.05
C GLU A 120 20.50 17.60 37.99
N SER A 121 19.88 16.78 37.14
CA SER A 121 18.41 16.69 37.08
C SER A 121 17.76 16.01 38.31
N LEU A 122 18.56 15.35 39.14
CA LEU A 122 18.15 14.59 40.33
C LEU A 122 18.66 15.21 41.65
N LYS A 123 19.26 16.41 41.63
CA LYS A 123 19.95 17.10 42.75
C LYS A 123 19.14 17.23 44.06
N GLU A 124 17.83 16.98 44.02
CA GLU A 124 16.93 17.03 45.19
C GLU A 124 16.87 15.70 45.98
N GLY A 125 17.51 14.63 45.50
CA GLY A 125 17.40 13.29 46.07
C GLY A 125 18.68 12.81 46.75
N ASP A 126 18.57 12.31 47.98
CA ASP A 126 19.70 11.78 48.77
C ASP A 126 20.01 10.30 48.44
N ASP A 127 19.17 9.64 47.66
CA ASP A 127 19.18 8.19 47.40
C ASP A 127 19.41 7.81 45.92
N ILE A 128 20.37 8.47 45.26
CA ILE A 128 20.62 8.29 43.83
C ILE A 128 21.21 6.90 43.54
N ARG A 129 20.50 6.13 42.71
CA ARG A 129 20.95 4.85 42.17
C ARG A 129 21.35 5.03 40.72
N VAL A 130 22.52 4.53 40.36
CA VAL A 130 23.07 4.64 39.01
C VAL A 130 23.26 3.24 38.45
N TYR A 131 22.64 2.98 37.30
CA TYR A 131 22.81 1.74 36.58
C TYR A 131 23.81 1.97 35.45
N LEU A 132 24.85 1.14 35.41
CA LEU A 132 25.87 1.11 34.37
C LEU A 132 25.84 -0.25 33.67
N ARG A 133 26.26 -0.28 32.41
CA ARG A 133 26.52 -1.55 31.73
C ARG A 133 27.64 -2.31 32.46
N ARG A 134 27.59 -3.64 32.46
CA ARG A 134 28.64 -4.50 33.07
C ARG A 134 30.08 -4.08 32.75
N ALA A 135 30.36 -3.78 31.48
CA ALA A 135 31.70 -3.38 31.03
C ALA A 135 32.13 -2.00 31.57
N ASP A 136 31.17 -1.18 31.97
CA ASP A 136 31.39 0.21 32.41
C ASP A 136 31.42 0.31 33.94
N MET A 137 31.12 -0.78 34.66
CA MET A 137 31.17 -0.85 36.13
C MET A 137 32.54 -0.48 36.70
N ALA A 138 33.62 -0.74 35.94
CA ALA A 138 34.97 -0.32 36.32
C ALA A 138 35.14 1.21 36.44
N GLN A 139 34.22 2.00 35.87
CA GLN A 139 34.21 3.47 35.95
C GLN A 139 33.47 3.99 37.19
N ALA A 140 32.78 3.13 37.96
CA ALA A 140 31.92 3.54 39.08
C ALA A 140 32.67 4.40 40.12
N ASP A 141 33.87 3.98 40.52
CA ASP A 141 34.69 4.72 41.50
C ASP A 141 35.12 6.09 40.96
N ALA A 142 35.48 6.16 39.67
CA ALA A 142 35.85 7.42 39.01
C ALA A 142 34.67 8.38 38.88
N LEU A 143 33.46 7.86 38.66
CA LEU A 143 32.22 8.64 38.63
C LEU A 143 31.85 9.15 40.03
N ALA A 144 31.93 8.30 41.05
CA ALA A 144 31.69 8.70 42.44
C ALA A 144 32.66 9.81 42.88
N ALA A 145 33.94 9.67 42.53
CA ALA A 145 34.97 10.67 42.83
C ALA A 145 34.74 12.03 42.14
N ALA A 146 33.96 12.07 41.06
CA ALA A 146 33.64 13.33 40.36
C ALA A 146 32.68 14.24 41.16
N LEU A 147 31.90 13.70 42.09
CA LEU A 147 30.95 14.44 42.93
C LEU A 147 31.17 14.10 44.41
N PRO A 148 32.25 14.63 45.02
CA PRO A 148 32.53 14.40 46.44
C PRO A 148 31.43 15.06 47.29
N GLY A 149 30.81 14.27 48.19
CA GLY A 149 29.77 14.74 49.10
C GLY A 149 28.38 14.16 48.86
N MET A 150 28.18 13.39 47.79
CA MET A 150 26.94 12.63 47.54
C MET A 150 27.20 11.12 47.59
N THR A 151 26.22 10.37 48.08
CA THR A 151 26.28 8.90 48.10
C THR A 151 25.55 8.31 46.92
N PHE A 152 26.24 7.48 46.15
CA PHE A 152 25.69 6.81 44.96
C PHE A 152 25.68 5.30 45.15
N THR A 153 24.60 4.64 44.74
CA THR A 153 24.56 3.19 44.64
C THR A 153 24.70 2.77 43.17
N PHE A 154 25.83 2.18 42.80
CA PHE A 154 26.03 1.67 41.45
C PHE A 154 25.52 0.24 41.32
N ARG A 155 24.81 -0.05 40.23
CA ARG A 155 24.27 -1.36 39.89
C ARG A 155 24.48 -1.68 38.42
N GLU A 156 24.46 -2.96 38.10
CA GLU A 156 24.46 -3.40 36.70
C GLU A 156 23.07 -3.15 36.08
N GLY A 157 23.05 -2.46 34.93
CA GLY A 157 21.88 -2.25 34.09
C GLY A 157 21.78 -3.30 32.98
N THR A 158 20.59 -3.41 32.37
CA THR A 158 20.28 -4.40 31.32
C THR A 158 20.58 -3.92 29.90
N PHE A 159 21.10 -2.70 29.73
CA PHE A 159 21.37 -2.08 28.43
C PHE A 159 22.77 -2.44 27.89
N LEU A 160 22.93 -2.43 26.56
CA LEU A 160 24.09 -3.05 25.89
C LEU A 160 25.06 -2.05 25.27
N LEU A 161 24.55 -0.91 24.79
CA LEU A 161 25.33 0.03 24.00
C LEU A 161 26.09 1.05 24.86
N GLY A 162 25.80 1.12 26.15
CA GLY A 162 26.46 2.02 27.11
C GLY A 162 25.58 3.22 27.48
N GLY A 163 26.20 4.22 28.10
CA GLY A 163 25.50 5.28 28.82
C GLY A 163 25.13 4.85 30.23
N LEU A 164 24.13 5.49 30.82
CA LEU A 164 23.69 5.20 32.17
C LEU A 164 22.21 5.50 32.38
N VAL A 165 21.65 4.92 33.43
CA VAL A 165 20.36 5.31 33.98
C VAL A 165 20.57 5.77 35.40
N ALA A 166 20.05 6.94 35.76
CA ALA A 166 20.03 7.41 37.15
C ALA A 166 18.58 7.46 37.65
N GLU A 167 18.33 6.99 38.86
CA GLU A 167 17.02 7.10 39.49
C GLU A 167 17.17 7.57 40.94
N SER A 168 16.19 8.35 41.40
CA SER A 168 15.98 8.64 42.81
C SER A 168 14.62 8.09 43.22
N PRO A 169 14.58 6.98 43.97
CA PRO A 169 13.35 6.41 44.51
C PRO A 169 12.57 7.39 45.38
N SER A 170 13.25 8.19 46.21
CA SER A 170 12.61 9.19 47.07
C SER A 170 11.85 10.26 46.29
N LEU A 171 12.38 10.68 45.15
CA LEU A 171 11.73 11.64 44.25
C LEU A 171 10.80 11.01 43.21
N GLY A 172 10.85 9.68 43.05
CA GLY A 172 10.15 8.97 41.96
C GLY A 172 10.62 9.38 40.56
N ARG A 173 11.85 9.91 40.43
CA ARG A 173 12.39 10.41 39.15
C ARG A 173 13.42 9.43 38.59
N ARG A 174 13.39 9.26 37.27
CA ARG A 174 14.34 8.44 36.50
C ARG A 174 14.80 9.20 35.26
N VAL A 175 16.10 9.15 35.02
CA VAL A 175 16.78 9.78 33.89
C VAL A 175 17.47 8.67 33.12
N ASP A 176 17.00 8.42 31.90
CA ASP A 176 17.60 7.46 30.99
C ASP A 176 18.53 8.22 30.03
N SER A 177 19.82 7.93 30.10
CA SER A 177 20.85 8.48 29.21
C SER A 177 21.63 7.35 28.54
N THR A 178 20.94 6.24 28.28
CA THR A 178 21.51 5.08 27.58
C THR A 178 21.52 5.32 26.07
N PHE A 179 22.50 4.75 25.38
CA PHE A 179 22.48 4.80 23.92
C PHE A 179 21.41 3.88 23.33
N ASP A 180 20.97 2.86 24.05
CA ASP A 180 19.87 1.98 23.68
C ASP A 180 18.54 2.75 23.57
N SER A 181 18.21 3.59 24.55
CA SER A 181 16.99 4.40 24.52
C SER A 181 17.05 5.48 23.43
N ALA A 182 18.19 6.17 23.29
CA ALA A 182 18.40 7.15 22.22
C ALA A 182 18.28 6.52 20.81
N LEU A 183 18.79 5.31 20.62
CA LEU A 183 18.66 4.58 19.35
C LEU A 183 17.22 4.14 19.09
N ALA A 184 16.49 3.73 20.14
CA ALA A 184 15.09 3.35 20.03
C ALA A 184 14.18 4.55 19.69
N GLU A 185 14.44 5.71 20.29
CA GLU A 185 13.75 6.96 19.96
C GLU A 185 14.00 7.36 18.50
N LEU A 186 15.26 7.30 18.04
CA LEU A 186 15.60 7.53 16.63
C LEU A 186 14.86 6.57 15.69
N ASN A 187 14.70 5.30 16.08
CA ASN A 187 13.92 4.32 15.31
C ASN A 187 12.44 4.70 15.21
N GLY A 188 11.85 5.17 16.32
CA GLY A 188 10.48 5.67 16.34
C GLY A 188 10.23 6.82 15.35
N HIS A 189 11.23 7.69 15.13
CA HIS A 189 11.13 8.87 14.27
C HIS A 189 11.83 8.76 12.92
N PHE A 190 12.47 7.61 12.62
CA PHE A 190 13.30 7.45 11.42
C PHE A 190 12.53 7.75 10.13
N ALA A 191 11.32 7.21 10.01
CA ALA A 191 10.52 7.38 8.81
C ALA A 191 10.18 8.85 8.55
N GLU A 192 9.91 9.61 9.61
CA GLU A 192 9.59 11.04 9.52
C GLU A 192 10.84 11.87 9.18
N LEU A 193 11.94 11.64 9.91
CA LEU A 193 13.19 12.39 9.77
C LEU A 193 13.83 12.22 8.39
N PHE A 194 13.73 11.02 7.81
CA PHE A 194 14.40 10.68 6.56
C PHE A 194 13.46 10.60 5.35
N GLY A 195 12.21 11.08 5.47
CA GLY A 195 11.26 11.13 4.36
C GLY A 195 10.82 9.75 3.85
N LEU A 196 10.96 8.72 4.68
CA LEU A 196 10.53 7.36 4.40
C LEU A 196 9.08 7.11 4.89
N SER A 197 8.47 8.12 5.52
CA SER A 197 7.11 8.10 6.06
C SER A 197 6.08 7.73 5.01
N LEU A 198 5.13 6.92 5.46
CA LEU A 198 4.09 6.28 4.68
C LEU A 198 2.94 7.24 4.28
N ALA A 199 2.93 8.47 4.81
CA ALA A 199 1.78 9.37 4.73
C ALA A 199 1.62 10.16 3.42
N ASN A 200 2.65 10.27 2.58
CA ASN A 200 2.65 11.23 1.46
C ASN A 200 2.19 10.68 0.10
N VAL A 201 1.56 9.50 0.02
CA VAL A 201 1.22 8.88 -1.28
C VAL A 201 -0.26 9.09 -1.70
N GLN A 202 -1.07 9.85 -0.95
CA GLN A 202 -2.50 9.97 -1.23
C GLN A 202 -2.97 11.24 -1.99
N LYS A 203 -2.08 12.12 -2.45
CA LYS A 203 -2.52 13.41 -3.07
C LYS A 203 -2.49 13.53 -4.59
N GLU A 204 -2.09 12.52 -5.36
CA GLU A 204 -1.96 12.66 -6.83
C GLU A 204 -3.02 11.92 -7.68
N GLY A 205 -4.18 11.55 -7.10
CA GLY A 205 -5.16 10.71 -7.80
C GLY A 205 -6.55 11.30 -8.09
N GLN A 206 -6.81 12.57 -7.78
CA GLN A 206 -8.15 13.18 -7.93
C GLN A 206 -8.12 14.49 -8.71
N GLU A 207 -7.49 14.53 -9.88
CA GLU A 207 -7.80 15.55 -10.89
C GLU A 207 -7.77 14.88 -12.27
N GLY A 208 -8.94 14.77 -12.89
CA GLY A 208 -9.07 14.39 -14.30
C GLY A 208 -9.94 13.15 -14.56
N ASP A 209 -11.26 13.31 -14.44
CA ASP A 209 -12.19 12.76 -15.45
C ASP A 209 -13.57 13.42 -15.28
N GLU A 210 -13.70 14.66 -15.78
CA GLU A 210 -14.97 15.23 -16.22
C GLU A 210 -14.79 15.69 -17.66
N LEU A 211 -15.09 14.80 -18.61
CA LEU A 211 -15.57 15.10 -19.97
C LEU A 211 -16.46 13.96 -20.47
#